data_AF-A0A969UEI2-F1
#
_entry.id   AF-A0A969UEI2-F1
#
_cell.length_a   1.000
_cell.length_b   1.000
_cell.length_c   1.000
_cell.angle_alpha   90.00
_cell.angle_beta   90.00
_cell.angle_gamma   90.00
#
_symmetry.space_group_name_H-M   'P 1'
#
loop_
_entity.id
_entity.type
_entity.pdbx_description
1 polymer ?
#
loop_
_entity_poly.entity_id
_entity_poly.type
_entity_poly.pdbx_seq_one_letter_code
_entity_poly.pdbx_strand_id
1 'polypeptide(L)'
;MAIANTARIITLVVLTHVLHQPDLAEMIHVPLGLMGFIIASLTTWILLRWVPRHRSVTSFKNDDDTEAKHYPKKQDWEKQNPEKQSRPSSLQATLILITSILALTLIPHPPRTAPSIVDLSELQWSTLIQTQPIALNPYEQKFFANYPGVTTQKQRFQFQGLTGSVVLVTSPTWQAHHAPELCLTAFGYHIDHMIGKALTPALTGRWLTLDNGQKTSTYWFQSATRTTDDFFVRFWGEVFRQDSTWTLVSIVFDQPYRSDEPPVQSFLTLVHDALAQIQPVGEPS
;
A
#
# COMPACT_ATOMS: atom_id res chain seq x y z
N MET A 1 -10.59 -6.11 -25.25
CA MET A 1 -9.62 -5.52 -24.29
C MET A 1 -8.75 -4.44 -24.93
N ALA A 2 -8.13 -4.67 -26.09
CA ALA A 2 -7.28 -3.67 -26.75
C ALA A 2 -7.96 -2.30 -26.90
N ILE A 3 -9.21 -2.26 -27.41
CA ILE A 3 -9.97 -1.02 -27.61
C ILE A 3 -10.23 -0.26 -26.30
N ALA A 4 -10.52 -0.96 -25.19
CA ALA A 4 -10.78 -0.33 -23.89
C ALA A 4 -9.51 0.24 -23.25
N ASN A 5 -8.38 -0.46 -23.40
CA ASN A 5 -7.08 0.05 -22.96
C ASN A 5 -6.62 1.22 -23.83
N THR A 6 -6.82 1.16 -25.13
CA THR A 6 -6.54 2.26 -26.05
C THR A 6 -7.40 3.48 -25.75
N ALA A 7 -8.71 3.31 -25.51
CA ALA A 7 -9.59 4.40 -25.09
C ALA A 7 -9.16 5.00 -23.74
N ARG A 8 -8.80 4.17 -22.75
CA ARG A 8 -8.27 4.64 -21.46
C ARG A 8 -6.99 5.48 -21.65
N ILE A 9 -6.04 4.99 -22.43
CA ILE A 9 -4.78 5.69 -22.70
C ILE A 9 -5.04 7.02 -23.42
N ILE A 10 -5.92 7.03 -24.43
CA ILE A 10 -6.27 8.25 -25.17
C ILE A 10 -6.98 9.26 -24.25
N THR A 11 -7.95 8.83 -23.43
CA THR A 11 -8.64 9.72 -22.48
C THR A 11 -7.68 10.34 -21.48
N LEU A 12 -6.73 9.56 -20.94
CA LEU A 12 -5.71 10.07 -20.04
C LEU A 12 -4.79 11.06 -20.76
N VAL A 13 -4.29 10.73 -21.94
CA VAL A 13 -3.42 11.63 -22.72
C VAL A 13 -4.14 12.94 -23.06
N VAL A 14 -5.42 12.90 -23.44
CA VAL A 14 -6.22 14.10 -23.73
C VAL A 14 -6.44 14.92 -22.45
N LEU A 15 -6.79 14.30 -21.32
CA LEU A 15 -6.96 15.03 -20.05
C LEU A 15 -5.66 15.68 -19.57
N THR A 16 -4.54 14.98 -19.66
CA THR A 16 -3.27 15.43 -19.10
C THR A 16 -2.54 16.42 -20.01
N HIS A 17 -2.62 16.27 -21.34
CA HIS A 17 -1.86 17.12 -22.28
C HIS A 17 -2.70 18.14 -23.06
N VAL A 18 -4.00 17.90 -23.27
CA VAL A 18 -4.86 18.87 -23.98
C VAL A 18 -5.55 19.78 -22.98
N LEU A 19 -6.08 19.21 -21.90
CA LEU A 19 -6.88 19.95 -20.90
C LEU A 19 -6.06 20.49 -19.71
N HIS A 20 -4.79 20.10 -19.57
CA HIS A 20 -3.89 20.54 -18.48
C HIS A 20 -4.47 20.36 -17.07
N GLN A 21 -5.32 19.34 -16.87
CA GLN A 21 -5.95 19.04 -15.57
C GLN A 21 -5.44 17.70 -15.02
N PRO A 22 -4.19 17.64 -14.53
CA PRO A 22 -3.58 16.41 -14.01
C PRO A 22 -4.37 15.83 -12.82
N ASP A 23 -4.95 16.68 -11.99
CA ASP A 23 -5.78 16.29 -10.85
C ASP A 23 -7.02 15.46 -11.23
N LEU A 24 -7.69 15.82 -12.33
CA LEU A 24 -8.83 15.04 -12.83
C LEU A 24 -8.37 13.75 -13.50
N ALA A 25 -7.20 13.78 -14.16
CA ALA A 25 -6.64 12.58 -14.76
C ALA A 25 -6.36 11.54 -13.67
N GLU A 26 -5.74 11.93 -12.56
CA GLU A 26 -5.45 11.03 -11.43
C GLU A 26 -6.73 10.53 -10.74
N MET A 27 -7.70 11.42 -10.52
CA MET A 27 -8.99 11.08 -9.91
C MET A 27 -9.81 10.09 -10.74
N ILE A 28 -9.76 10.19 -12.07
CA ILE A 28 -10.48 9.30 -12.98
C ILE A 28 -9.67 8.02 -13.26
N HIS A 29 -8.33 8.11 -13.27
CA HIS A 29 -7.45 7.01 -13.64
C HIS A 29 -7.63 5.77 -12.76
N VAL A 30 -7.67 5.97 -11.45
CA VAL A 30 -7.76 4.89 -10.45
C VAL A 30 -9.09 4.13 -10.54
N PRO A 31 -10.28 4.78 -10.45
CA PRO A 31 -11.55 4.08 -10.56
C PRO A 31 -11.76 3.46 -11.95
N LEU A 32 -11.28 4.11 -13.02
CA LEU A 32 -11.38 3.57 -14.38
C LEU A 32 -10.48 2.33 -14.57
N GLY A 33 -9.29 2.32 -13.97
CA GLY A 33 -8.39 1.17 -13.92
C GLY A 33 -9.00 -0.01 -13.16
N LEU A 34 -9.56 0.25 -11.97
CA LEU A 34 -10.21 -0.76 -11.15
C LEU A 34 -11.43 -1.37 -11.85
N MET A 35 -12.27 -0.54 -12.47
CA MET A 35 -13.41 -0.98 -13.29
C MET A 35 -12.97 -1.88 -14.44
N GLY A 36 -11.93 -1.47 -15.18
CA GLY A 36 -11.37 -2.29 -16.26
C GLY A 36 -10.86 -3.65 -15.77
N PHE A 37 -10.21 -3.68 -14.61
CA PHE A 37 -9.72 -4.91 -13.99
C PHE A 37 -10.85 -5.84 -13.54
N ILE A 38 -11.89 -5.31 -12.89
CA ILE A 38 -13.07 -6.09 -12.46
C ILE A 38 -13.77 -6.68 -13.68
N ILE A 39 -13.98 -5.89 -14.73
CA ILE A 39 -14.63 -6.36 -15.97
C ILE A 39 -13.79 -7.45 -16.64
N ALA A 40 -12.47 -7.28 -16.73
CA ALA A 40 -11.58 -8.29 -17.29
C ALA A 40 -11.61 -9.60 -16.49
N SER A 41 -11.61 -9.50 -15.16
CA SER A 41 -11.66 -10.65 -14.24
C SER A 41 -12.99 -11.40 -14.36
N LEU A 42 -14.12 -10.68 -14.37
CA LEU A 42 -15.45 -11.25 -14.56
C LEU A 42 -15.59 -11.92 -15.93
N THR A 43 -15.10 -11.26 -16.99
CA THR A 43 -15.13 -11.82 -18.34
C THR A 43 -14.33 -13.12 -18.42
N THR A 44 -13.14 -13.14 -17.83
CA THR A 44 -12.30 -14.35 -17.78
C THR A 44 -12.98 -15.47 -17.00
N TRP A 45 -13.58 -15.15 -15.85
CA TRP A 45 -14.34 -16.13 -15.06
C TRP A 45 -15.54 -16.70 -15.82
N ILE A 46 -16.29 -15.86 -16.56
CA ILE A 46 -17.40 -16.28 -17.41
C ILE A 46 -16.91 -17.22 -18.52
N LEU A 47 -15.82 -16.86 -19.20
CA LEU A 47 -15.24 -17.68 -20.27
C LEU A 47 -14.79 -19.05 -19.75
N LEU A 48 -14.13 -19.09 -18.58
CA LEU A 48 -13.72 -20.35 -17.93
C LEU A 48 -14.92 -21.22 -17.55
N ARG A 49 -16.06 -20.62 -17.18
CA ARG A 49 -17.29 -21.36 -16.89
C ARG A 49 -17.96 -21.96 -18.13
N TRP A 50 -17.64 -21.45 -19.32
CA TRP A 50 -18.14 -21.97 -20.60
C TRP A 50 -17.21 -22.97 -21.28
N VAL A 51 -15.97 -23.15 -20.81
CA VAL A 51 -15.11 -24.22 -21.31
C VAL A 51 -15.72 -25.56 -20.89
N PRO A 52 -16.18 -26.40 -21.84
CA PRO A 52 -16.74 -27.71 -21.51
C PRO A 52 -15.65 -28.52 -20.83
N ARG A 53 -15.91 -28.99 -19.61
CA ARG A 53 -15.02 -29.96 -18.94
C ARG A 53 -14.98 -31.21 -19.82
N HIS A 54 -13.91 -31.40 -20.58
CA HIS A 54 -13.65 -32.66 -21.25
C HIS A 54 -13.49 -33.71 -20.16
N ARG A 55 -14.54 -34.50 -19.91
CA ARG A 55 -14.42 -35.74 -19.16
C ARG A 55 -13.52 -36.64 -20.00
N SER A 56 -12.26 -36.76 -19.58
CA SER A 56 -11.39 -37.84 -20.05
C SER A 56 -12.03 -39.15 -19.63
N VAL A 57 -12.74 -39.79 -20.55
CA VAL A 57 -13.20 -41.17 -20.41
C VAL A 57 -11.97 -42.06 -20.56
N THR A 58 -11.23 -42.25 -19.47
CA THR A 58 -10.28 -43.35 -19.35
C THR A 58 -11.08 -44.62 -19.10
N SER A 59 -11.63 -45.18 -20.18
CA SER A 59 -12.11 -46.56 -20.20
C SER A 59 -10.89 -47.46 -20.35
N PHE A 60 -10.25 -47.82 -19.23
CA PHE A 60 -9.44 -49.03 -19.18
C PHE A 60 -10.40 -50.19 -18.93
N LYS A 61 -10.81 -50.84 -20.02
CA LYS A 61 -11.53 -52.09 -20.01
C LYS A 61 -10.49 -53.21 -19.82
N ASN A 62 -10.43 -53.79 -18.62
CA ASN A 62 -9.82 -55.09 -18.44
C ASN A 62 -10.86 -56.12 -18.88
N ASP A 63 -10.58 -56.81 -19.98
CA ASP A 63 -11.27 -58.03 -20.36
C ASP A 63 -10.77 -59.15 -19.44
N ASP A 64 -11.65 -59.68 -18.59
CA ASP A 64 -11.56 -61.07 -18.14
C ASP A 64 -12.95 -61.56 -17.64
N ASP A 65 -13.57 -62.36 -18.49
CA ASP A 65 -14.42 -63.52 -18.27
C ASP A 65 -15.32 -63.65 -17.01
N THR A 66 -16.59 -63.95 -17.33
CA THR A 66 -17.43 -65.05 -16.77
C THR A 66 -18.77 -64.64 -16.15
N GLU A 67 -19.82 -65.34 -16.63
CA GLU A 67 -21.12 -65.60 -16.00
C GLU A 67 -22.26 -64.55 -16.02
N ALA A 68 -23.03 -64.66 -17.11
CA ALA A 68 -24.48 -64.65 -17.19
C ALA A 68 -25.29 -64.23 -15.95
N LYS A 69 -25.67 -62.95 -15.87
CA LYS A 69 -26.87 -62.52 -15.15
C LYS A 69 -27.66 -61.47 -15.94
N HIS A 70 -28.87 -61.89 -16.31
CA HIS A 70 -30.11 -61.10 -16.35
C HIS A 70 -29.96 -59.62 -16.76
N TYR A 71 -30.17 -59.35 -18.05
CA TYR A 71 -30.38 -57.99 -18.55
C TYR A 71 -31.88 -57.61 -18.41
N PRO A 72 -32.25 -56.64 -17.57
CA PRO A 72 -33.46 -55.87 -17.82
C PRO A 72 -33.13 -54.73 -18.79
N LYS A 73 -33.82 -54.77 -19.92
CA LYS A 73 -34.54 -53.64 -20.54
C LYS A 73 -33.83 -52.28 -20.57
N LYS A 74 -33.35 -51.93 -21.77
CA LYS A 74 -33.29 -50.55 -22.29
C LYS A 74 -34.63 -49.84 -21.99
N GLN A 75 -34.64 -48.90 -21.06
CA GLN A 75 -35.68 -47.86 -21.00
C GLN A 75 -35.17 -46.65 -20.22
N ASP A 76 -35.30 -45.48 -20.84
CA ASP A 76 -35.58 -44.19 -20.21
C ASP A 76 -34.48 -43.48 -19.40
N TRP A 77 -33.31 -43.22 -20.00
CA TRP A 77 -32.43 -42.13 -19.52
C TRP A 77 -32.42 -40.91 -20.46
N GLU A 78 -33.17 -40.96 -21.57
CA GLU A 78 -33.25 -39.89 -22.58
C GLU A 78 -34.44 -38.92 -22.37
N LYS A 79 -34.90 -38.77 -21.12
CA LYS A 79 -35.89 -37.73 -20.77
C LYS A 79 -35.70 -37.26 -19.33
N GLN A 80 -34.74 -36.37 -19.10
CA GLN A 80 -34.87 -35.26 -18.15
C GLN A 80 -33.71 -34.29 -18.36
N ASN A 81 -33.88 -33.52 -19.44
CA ASN A 81 -33.16 -32.29 -19.70
C ASN A 81 -33.38 -31.31 -18.52
N PRO A 82 -32.45 -30.37 -18.34
CA PRO A 82 -31.99 -29.87 -17.07
C PRO A 82 -33.06 -29.00 -16.42
N GLU A 83 -33.15 -29.10 -15.09
CA GLU A 83 -33.70 -28.00 -14.30
C GLU A 83 -33.14 -26.69 -14.84
N LYS A 84 -34.07 -25.83 -15.27
CA LYS A 84 -33.89 -24.42 -15.57
C LYS A 84 -33.10 -23.80 -14.44
N GLN A 85 -31.77 -23.84 -14.54
CA GLN A 85 -30.91 -22.96 -13.79
C GLN A 85 -31.16 -21.60 -14.41
N SER A 86 -32.11 -20.89 -13.81
CA SER A 86 -32.51 -19.52 -14.11
C SER A 86 -31.26 -18.66 -14.09
N ARG A 87 -30.61 -18.57 -15.25
CA ARG A 87 -29.59 -17.57 -15.50
C ARG A 87 -30.29 -16.24 -15.23
N PRO A 88 -29.88 -15.46 -14.22
CA PRO A 88 -30.37 -14.10 -14.10
C PRO A 88 -30.12 -13.45 -15.47
N SER A 89 -31.18 -12.90 -16.06
CA SER A 89 -31.11 -12.28 -17.37
C SER A 89 -30.01 -11.22 -17.33
N SER A 90 -29.17 -11.18 -18.36
CA SER A 90 -28.04 -10.24 -18.46
C SER A 90 -28.44 -8.79 -18.14
N LEU A 91 -29.70 -8.44 -18.41
CA LEU A 91 -30.31 -7.16 -18.08
C LEU A 91 -30.35 -6.85 -16.58
N GLN A 92 -30.68 -7.82 -15.71
CA GLN A 92 -30.67 -7.61 -14.26
C GLN A 92 -29.25 -7.35 -13.75
N ALA A 93 -28.26 -8.11 -14.24
CA ALA A 93 -26.86 -7.90 -13.88
C ALA A 93 -26.35 -6.53 -14.39
N THR A 94 -26.73 -6.12 -15.60
CA THR A 94 -26.38 -4.79 -16.14
C THR A 94 -27.04 -3.66 -15.35
N LEU A 95 -28.31 -3.80 -14.96
CA LEU A 95 -29.01 -2.80 -14.15
C LEU A 95 -28.39 -2.67 -12.76
N ILE A 96 -28.04 -3.78 -12.11
CA ILE A 96 -27.32 -3.76 -10.83
C ILE A 96 -25.99 -3.02 -11.00
N LEU A 97 -25.20 -3.35 -12.02
CA LEU A 97 -23.91 -2.69 -12.28
C LEU A 97 -24.05 -1.18 -12.52
N ILE A 98 -24.97 -0.77 -13.40
CA ILE A 98 -25.22 0.66 -13.68
C ILE A 98 -25.66 1.38 -12.41
N THR A 99 -26.56 0.77 -11.62
CA THR A 99 -27.04 1.36 -10.37
C THR A 99 -25.91 1.48 -9.34
N SER A 100 -25.04 0.47 -9.22
CA SER A 100 -23.87 0.53 -8.34
C SER A 100 -22.89 1.63 -8.75
N ILE A 101 -22.63 1.81 -10.05
CA ILE A 101 -21.77 2.88 -10.57
C ILE A 101 -22.40 4.25 -10.29
N LEU A 102 -23.71 4.41 -10.57
CA LEU A 102 -24.41 5.67 -10.34
C LEU A 102 -24.45 6.02 -8.84
N ALA A 103 -24.68 5.02 -7.98
CA ALA A 103 -24.65 5.19 -6.53
C ALA A 103 -23.27 5.66 -6.05
N LEU A 104 -22.16 5.13 -6.60
CA LEU A 104 -20.81 5.56 -6.28
C LEU A 104 -20.53 7.03 -6.69
N THR A 105 -21.13 7.50 -7.80
CA THR A 105 -20.98 8.91 -8.23
C THR A 105 -21.77 9.91 -7.37
N LEU A 106 -22.81 9.44 -6.69
CA LEU A 106 -23.67 10.25 -5.83
C LEU A 106 -23.15 10.35 -4.39
N ILE A 107 -22.09 9.62 -4.02
CA ILE A 107 -21.47 9.74 -2.71
C ILE A 107 -20.85 11.15 -2.62
N PRO A 108 -21.32 12.00 -1.70
CA PRO A 108 -20.75 13.33 -1.54
C PRO A 108 -19.29 13.18 -1.14
N HIS A 109 -18.40 13.63 -2.02
CA HIS A 109 -16.99 13.70 -1.69
C HIS A 109 -16.84 14.93 -0.77
N PRO A 110 -16.34 14.78 0.47
CA PRO A 110 -16.11 15.94 1.31
C PRO A 110 -15.18 16.92 0.56
N PRO A 111 -15.33 18.24 0.76
CA PRO A 111 -14.47 19.23 0.12
C PRO A 111 -13.00 18.87 0.37
N ARG A 112 -12.14 19.04 -0.64
CA ARG A 112 -10.69 18.86 -0.50
C ARG A 112 -10.20 19.89 0.52
N THR A 113 -9.96 19.48 1.76
CA THR A 113 -9.16 20.26 2.69
C THR A 113 -7.75 20.33 2.10
N ALA A 114 -7.15 21.52 2.07
CA ALA A 114 -5.76 21.65 1.66
C ALA A 114 -4.90 20.71 2.53
N PRO A 115 -3.91 20.01 1.95
CA PRO A 115 -3.04 19.16 2.73
C PRO A 115 -2.39 19.98 3.84
N SER A 116 -2.59 19.57 5.08
CA SER A 116 -1.96 20.23 6.22
C SER A 116 -0.48 19.94 6.18
N ILE A 117 0.31 20.98 5.90
CA ILE A 117 1.77 20.87 5.83
C ILE A 117 2.27 20.84 7.27
N VAL A 118 3.03 19.80 7.61
CA VAL A 118 3.70 19.69 8.89
C VAL A 118 5.08 20.31 8.72
N ASP A 119 5.38 21.37 9.47
CA ASP A 119 6.71 21.97 9.45
C ASP A 119 7.62 21.29 10.47
N LEU A 120 8.57 20.50 9.97
CA LEU A 120 9.58 19.87 10.83
C LEU A 120 10.49 20.90 11.51
N SER A 121 10.54 22.16 11.07
CA SER A 121 11.33 23.21 11.71
C SER A 121 10.88 23.52 13.15
N GLU A 122 9.60 23.24 13.45
CA GLU A 122 9.03 23.43 14.79
C GLU A 122 9.32 22.27 15.75
N LEU A 123 9.90 21.16 15.25
CA LEU A 123 10.20 19.97 16.05
C LEU A 123 11.09 20.32 17.25
N GLN A 124 10.54 20.16 18.45
CA GLN A 124 11.26 20.33 19.71
C GLN A 124 11.74 18.97 20.20
N TRP A 125 13.04 18.75 20.13
CA TRP A 125 13.65 17.55 20.71
C TRP A 125 13.64 17.63 22.24
N SER A 126 13.49 16.48 22.89
CA SER A 126 13.74 16.36 24.32
C SER A 126 15.16 16.84 24.63
N THR A 127 15.33 17.62 25.71
CA THR A 127 16.64 18.09 26.18
C THR A 127 17.61 16.95 26.53
N LEU A 128 17.09 15.72 26.67
CA LEU A 128 17.88 14.52 26.87
C LEU A 128 18.60 14.05 25.60
N ILE A 129 18.11 14.41 24.41
CA ILE A 129 18.68 14.04 23.11
C ILE A 129 19.51 15.21 22.60
N GLN A 130 20.82 14.99 22.46
CA GLN A 130 21.69 15.97 21.81
C GLN A 130 21.59 15.76 20.30
N THR A 131 21.09 16.75 19.57
CA THR A 131 20.97 16.69 18.12
C THR A 131 21.87 17.70 17.43
N GLN A 132 22.36 17.33 16.25
CA GLN A 132 23.11 18.23 15.36
C GLN A 132 22.58 18.07 13.93
N PRO A 133 22.09 19.15 13.30
CA PRO A 133 21.65 19.10 11.91
C PRO A 133 22.77 18.64 10.98
N ILE A 134 22.43 17.79 10.02
CA ILE A 134 23.32 17.39 8.93
C ILE A 134 22.61 17.75 7.62
N ALA A 135 23.34 18.35 6.70
CA ALA A 135 22.82 18.56 5.36
C ALA A 135 22.49 17.22 4.68
N LEU A 136 21.35 17.19 3.99
CA LEU A 136 21.08 16.15 3.01
C LEU A 136 22.15 16.19 1.92
N ASN A 137 22.56 15.03 1.44
CA ASN A 137 23.47 14.95 0.29
C ASN A 137 22.74 15.39 -1.00
N PRO A 138 23.46 15.68 -2.10
CA PRO A 138 22.84 16.18 -3.32
C PRO A 138 21.79 15.25 -3.94
N TYR A 139 21.96 13.93 -3.77
CA TYR A 139 21.00 12.94 -4.27
C TYR A 139 19.70 12.94 -3.46
N GLU A 140 19.81 13.01 -2.12
CA GLU A 140 18.67 13.16 -1.21
C GLU A 140 17.88 14.44 -1.51
N GLN A 141 18.59 15.57 -1.62
CA GLN A 141 17.97 16.87 -1.94
C GLN A 141 17.22 16.80 -3.27
N LYS A 142 17.87 16.29 -4.32
CA LYS A 142 17.26 16.16 -5.64
C LYS A 142 16.08 15.21 -5.64
N PHE A 143 16.14 14.12 -4.87
CA PHE A 143 15.05 13.16 -4.76
C PHE A 143 13.81 13.82 -4.15
N PHE A 144 13.94 14.44 -2.98
CA PHE A 144 12.81 15.05 -2.28
C PHE A 144 12.28 16.33 -2.95
N ALA A 145 13.12 17.07 -3.68
CA ALA A 145 12.69 18.24 -4.44
C ALA A 145 11.64 17.93 -5.54
N ASN A 146 11.49 16.67 -5.95
CA ASN A 146 10.49 16.29 -6.96
C ASN A 146 9.07 16.12 -6.39
N TYR A 147 8.90 16.21 -5.06
CA TYR A 147 7.63 15.97 -4.40
C TYR A 147 7.14 17.25 -3.70
N PRO A 148 6.13 17.94 -4.25
CA PRO A 148 5.55 19.13 -3.63
C PRO A 148 5.03 18.85 -2.21
N GLY A 149 5.28 19.77 -1.27
CA GLY A 149 4.83 19.64 0.11
C GLY A 149 5.63 18.65 0.97
N VAL A 150 6.71 18.07 0.44
CA VAL A 150 7.63 17.25 1.23
C VAL A 150 8.59 18.14 2.03
N THR A 151 8.64 17.90 3.33
CA THR A 151 9.63 18.50 4.23
C THR A 151 10.55 17.43 4.76
N THR A 152 11.85 17.71 4.82
CA THR A 152 12.86 16.73 5.21
C THR A 152 13.82 17.33 6.22
N GLN A 153 14.22 16.52 7.20
CA GLN A 153 15.29 16.88 8.13
C GLN A 153 16.19 15.67 8.37
N LYS A 154 17.48 15.93 8.54
CA LYS A 154 18.48 14.93 8.88
C LYS A 154 19.35 15.44 10.00
N GLN A 155 19.55 14.62 11.02
CA GLN A 155 20.25 15.02 12.23
C GLN A 155 21.13 13.87 12.73
N ARG A 156 22.33 14.19 13.23
CA ARG A 156 23.07 13.32 14.15
C ARG A 156 22.41 13.41 15.51
N PHE A 157 22.41 12.31 16.25
CA PHE A 157 21.97 12.31 17.65
C PHE A 157 22.98 11.63 18.57
N GLN A 158 22.95 12.01 19.84
CA GLN A 158 23.55 11.29 20.95
C GLN A 158 22.54 11.21 22.11
N PHE A 159 22.37 10.02 22.69
CA PHE A 159 21.45 9.78 23.80
C PHE A 159 21.90 8.57 24.62
N GLN A 160 22.25 8.75 25.90
CA GLN A 160 22.61 7.64 26.80
C GLN A 160 23.62 6.62 26.22
N GLY A 161 24.63 7.12 25.50
CA GLY A 161 25.63 6.27 24.82
C GLY A 161 25.21 5.75 23.44
N LEU A 162 23.94 5.88 23.05
CA LEU A 162 23.50 5.69 21.67
C LEU A 162 24.01 6.85 20.81
N THR A 163 24.49 6.51 19.64
CA THR A 163 24.90 7.47 18.61
C THR A 163 24.40 7.01 17.26
N GLY A 164 24.12 7.97 16.37
CA GLY A 164 23.62 7.64 15.04
C GLY A 164 23.07 8.86 14.31
N SER A 165 22.22 8.59 13.31
CA SER A 165 21.49 9.61 12.57
C SER A 165 20.02 9.28 12.44
N VAL A 166 19.19 10.32 12.51
CA VAL A 166 17.76 10.27 12.18
C VAL A 166 17.50 11.06 10.91
N VAL A 167 16.67 10.51 10.03
CA VAL A 167 16.10 11.17 8.86
C VAL A 167 14.59 11.19 9.05
N LEU A 168 14.01 12.38 8.96
CA LEU A 168 12.58 12.64 9.02
C LEU A 168 12.12 13.12 7.65
N VAL A 169 11.09 12.50 7.10
CA VAL A 169 10.51 12.88 5.81
C VAL A 169 9.00 12.93 5.94
N THR A 170 8.46 14.15 5.95
CA THR A 170 7.02 14.37 6.03
C THR A 170 6.47 14.62 4.63
N SER A 171 5.37 13.97 4.29
CA SER A 171 4.68 14.17 3.01
C SER A 171 3.18 14.10 3.16
N PRO A 172 2.43 14.92 2.42
CA PRO A 172 0.98 14.78 2.28
C PRO A 172 0.58 13.69 1.28
N THR A 173 1.55 12.99 0.67
CA THR A 173 1.28 11.94 -0.33
C THR A 173 2.06 10.68 -0.01
N TRP A 174 1.43 9.51 -0.19
CA TRP A 174 2.09 8.23 -0.02
C TRP A 174 3.22 8.02 -1.04
N GLN A 175 3.17 8.70 -2.20
CA GLN A 175 4.11 8.54 -3.31
C GLN A 175 5.53 9.00 -2.97
N ALA A 176 5.69 9.97 -2.07
CA ALA A 176 7.00 10.44 -1.61
C ALA A 176 7.69 9.47 -0.62
N HIS A 177 6.96 8.46 -0.16
CA HIS A 177 7.39 7.52 0.87
C HIS A 177 7.61 6.12 0.28
N HIS A 178 8.71 5.97 -0.45
CA HIS A 178 9.22 4.65 -0.82
C HIS A 178 9.69 3.85 0.40
N ALA A 179 9.86 2.54 0.20
CA ALA A 179 10.47 1.61 1.15
C ALA A 179 11.86 2.14 1.61
N PRO A 180 12.05 2.49 2.90
CA PRO A 180 13.30 3.07 3.41
C PRO A 180 14.55 2.20 3.18
N GLU A 181 14.34 0.91 2.96
CA GLU A 181 15.36 -0.07 2.57
C GLU A 181 16.14 0.39 1.33
N LEU A 182 15.45 0.97 0.35
CA LEU A 182 16.07 1.49 -0.88
C LEU A 182 17.01 2.65 -0.57
N CYS A 183 16.64 3.54 0.35
CA CYS A 183 17.53 4.63 0.79
C CYS A 183 18.75 4.09 1.50
N LEU A 184 18.56 3.14 2.43
CA LEU A 184 19.66 2.54 3.17
C LEU A 184 20.67 1.89 2.21
N THR A 185 20.19 1.12 1.23
CA THR A 185 21.04 0.53 0.19
C THR A 185 21.70 1.60 -0.69
N ALA A 186 20.99 2.68 -1.05
CA ALA A 186 21.57 3.79 -1.82
C ALA A 186 22.68 4.54 -1.04
N PHE A 187 22.64 4.55 0.29
CA PHE A 187 23.73 5.05 1.14
C PHE A 187 24.88 4.07 1.33
N GLY A 188 24.81 2.90 0.71
CA GLY A 188 25.85 1.88 0.77
C GLY A 188 25.72 0.91 1.94
N TYR A 189 24.61 0.95 2.69
CA TYR A 189 24.36 -0.05 3.73
C TYR A 189 23.92 -1.38 3.11
N HIS A 190 24.49 -2.48 3.59
CA HIS A 190 23.97 -3.81 3.32
C HIS A 190 22.92 -4.18 4.36
N ILE A 191 21.73 -4.61 3.93
CA ILE A 191 20.67 -5.05 4.84
C ILE A 191 20.80 -6.56 5.02
N ASP A 192 21.16 -7.01 6.22
CA ASP A 192 21.35 -8.44 6.50
C ASP A 192 20.03 -9.11 6.86
N HIS A 193 19.26 -8.47 7.74
CA HIS A 193 18.00 -8.98 8.25
C HIS A 193 17.05 -7.82 8.57
N MET A 194 15.75 -8.07 8.39
CA MET A 194 14.70 -7.11 8.66
C MET A 194 13.48 -7.81 9.24
N ILE A 195 12.89 -7.21 10.28
CA ILE A 195 11.69 -7.74 10.93
C ILE A 195 10.73 -6.61 11.31
N GLY A 196 9.45 -6.77 10.98
CA GLY A 196 8.38 -5.91 11.50
C GLY A 196 8.01 -6.32 12.93
N LYS A 197 7.94 -5.36 13.85
CA LYS A 197 7.62 -5.60 15.27
C LYS A 197 7.14 -4.34 15.98
N ALA A 198 6.54 -4.53 17.15
CA ALA A 198 6.43 -3.44 18.12
C ALA A 198 7.85 -3.03 18.56
N LEU A 199 8.21 -1.79 18.25
CA LEU A 199 9.45 -1.15 18.66
C LEU A 199 9.34 -0.61 20.07
N THR A 200 8.17 -0.09 20.45
CA THR A 200 7.76 0.23 21.82
C THR A 200 6.28 -0.15 21.97
N PRO A 201 5.66 -0.10 23.17
CA PRO A 201 4.23 -0.38 23.31
C PRO A 201 3.31 0.50 22.45
N ALA A 202 3.74 1.72 22.11
CA ALA A 202 2.98 2.67 21.29
C ALA A 202 3.43 2.71 19.81
N LEU A 203 4.57 2.07 19.50
CA LEU A 203 5.27 2.23 18.24
C LEU A 203 5.42 0.89 17.52
N THR A 204 4.80 0.76 16.34
CA THR A 204 5.08 -0.34 15.42
C THR A 204 5.96 0.13 14.28
N GLY A 205 6.99 -0.67 13.96
CA GLY A 205 7.94 -0.34 12.90
C GLY A 205 8.75 -1.55 12.46
N ARG A 206 9.82 -1.29 11.71
CA ARG A 206 10.78 -2.33 11.31
C ARG A 206 12.09 -2.16 12.04
N TRP A 207 12.69 -3.28 12.42
CA TRP A 207 14.04 -3.37 12.94
C TRP A 207 14.94 -4.08 11.93
N LEU A 208 16.12 -3.53 11.67
CA LEU A 208 17.06 -3.99 10.67
C LEU A 208 18.45 -4.16 11.29
N THR A 209 19.16 -5.19 10.85
CA THR A 209 20.61 -5.32 11.06
C THR A 209 21.31 -5.00 9.75
N LEU A 210 22.38 -4.22 9.85
CA LEU A 210 23.12 -3.70 8.71
C LEU A 210 24.60 -4.09 8.78
N ASP A 211 25.20 -4.18 7.59
CA ASP A 211 26.64 -4.37 7.37
C ASP A 211 27.22 -5.57 8.14
N ASN A 212 26.61 -6.75 8.00
CA ASN A 212 26.94 -7.96 8.75
C ASN A 212 26.81 -7.79 10.28
N GLY A 213 25.75 -7.11 10.71
CA GLY A 213 25.43 -6.88 12.12
C GLY A 213 26.37 -5.88 12.82
N GLN A 214 27.07 -5.03 12.07
CA GLN A 214 27.90 -3.96 12.65
C GLN A 214 27.07 -2.73 13.03
N LYS A 215 25.89 -2.58 12.44
CA LYS A 215 24.96 -1.49 12.71
C LYS A 215 23.54 -2.02 12.82
N THR A 216 22.68 -1.24 13.45
CA THR A 216 21.23 -1.48 13.39
C THR A 216 20.50 -0.25 12.90
N SER A 217 19.35 -0.47 12.27
CA SER A 217 18.46 0.60 11.85
C SER A 217 17.04 0.26 12.22
N THR A 218 16.23 1.30 12.39
CA THR A 218 14.80 1.14 12.52
C THR A 218 14.08 2.23 11.75
N TYR A 219 12.88 1.92 11.29
CA TYR A 219 12.02 2.92 10.70
C TYR A 219 10.55 2.63 10.98
N TRP A 220 9.75 3.69 10.91
CA TRP A 220 8.29 3.62 10.94
C TRP A 220 7.72 4.83 10.21
N PHE A 221 6.42 4.78 9.98
CA PHE A 221 5.63 5.93 9.55
C PHE A 221 4.69 6.34 10.67
N GLN A 222 4.55 7.64 10.89
CA GLN A 222 3.72 8.21 11.93
C GLN A 222 2.78 9.26 11.35
N SER A 223 1.49 9.13 11.63
CA SER A 223 0.50 10.18 11.47
C SER A 223 0.17 10.80 12.83
N ALA A 224 -0.79 11.72 12.87
CA ALA A 224 -1.28 12.30 14.12
C ALA A 224 -1.93 11.25 15.07
N THR A 225 -2.45 10.14 14.52
CA THR A 225 -3.27 9.19 15.29
C THR A 225 -2.68 7.80 15.41
N ARG A 226 -1.72 7.43 14.56
CA ARG A 226 -1.19 6.06 14.52
C ARG A 226 0.21 5.95 13.94
N THR A 227 0.83 4.81 14.20
CA THR A 227 2.10 4.38 13.61
C THR A 227 1.91 3.13 12.77
N THR A 228 2.71 2.96 11.73
CA THR A 228 2.70 1.77 10.88
C THR A 228 4.02 1.60 10.13
N ASP A 229 4.36 0.36 9.77
CA ASP A 229 5.35 0.07 8.72
C ASP A 229 4.70 -0.37 7.40
N ASP A 230 3.38 -0.51 7.36
CA ASP A 230 2.63 -1.06 6.24
C ASP A 230 2.27 0.02 5.23
N PHE A 231 2.65 -0.22 3.99
CA PHE A 231 2.30 0.61 2.84
C PHE A 231 0.78 0.72 2.63
N PHE A 232 0.04 -0.39 2.75
CA PHE A 232 -1.39 -0.43 2.49
C PHE A 232 -2.17 0.42 3.48
N VAL A 233 -1.75 0.43 4.75
CA VAL A 233 -2.39 1.28 5.78
C VAL A 233 -2.29 2.75 5.39
N ARG A 234 -1.14 3.19 4.88
CA ARG A 234 -0.92 4.58 4.45
C ARG A 234 -1.70 4.91 3.18
N PHE A 235 -1.64 4.03 2.18
CA PHE A 235 -2.41 4.17 0.95
C PHE A 235 -3.91 4.34 1.25
N TRP A 236 -4.48 3.46 2.07
CA TRP A 236 -5.87 3.56 2.46
C TRP A 236 -6.14 4.75 3.38
N GLY A 237 -5.18 5.13 4.23
CA GLY A 237 -5.26 6.34 5.05
C GLY A 237 -5.44 7.60 4.22
N GLU A 238 -4.73 7.71 3.09
CA GLU A 238 -4.90 8.81 2.13
C GLU A 238 -6.20 8.68 1.33
N VAL A 239 -6.49 7.49 0.79
CA VAL A 239 -7.71 7.23 -0.01
C VAL A 239 -8.98 7.52 0.79
N PHE A 240 -9.03 7.11 2.05
CA PHE A 240 -10.14 7.36 2.97
C PHE A 240 -10.00 8.67 3.77
N ARG A 241 -8.93 9.44 3.54
CA ARG A 241 -8.66 10.75 4.16
C ARG A 241 -8.67 10.73 5.69
N GLN A 242 -8.19 9.64 6.28
CA GLN A 242 -8.04 9.49 7.73
C GLN A 242 -6.74 10.12 8.23
N ASP A 243 -5.68 10.06 7.41
CA ASP A 243 -4.37 10.62 7.72
C ASP A 243 -3.84 11.34 6.47
N SER A 244 -3.96 12.66 6.46
CA SER A 244 -3.56 13.51 5.34
C SER A 244 -2.05 13.67 5.21
N THR A 245 -1.31 13.43 6.29
CA THR A 245 0.14 13.62 6.33
C THR A 245 0.80 12.51 7.15
N TRP A 246 1.87 11.95 6.59
CA TRP A 246 2.69 10.93 7.24
C TRP A 246 4.13 11.42 7.34
N THR A 247 4.76 11.15 8.48
CA THR A 247 6.19 11.34 8.70
C THR A 247 6.87 9.98 8.70
N LEU A 248 7.73 9.75 7.71
CA LEU A 248 8.71 8.66 7.75
C LEU A 248 9.80 9.03 8.74
N VAL A 249 10.05 8.15 9.71
CA VAL A 249 11.18 8.22 10.62
C VAL A 249 12.12 7.08 10.27
N SER A 250 13.36 7.39 9.91
CA SER A 250 14.41 6.40 9.69
C SER A 250 15.60 6.72 10.57
N ILE A 251 15.97 5.78 11.42
CA ILE A 251 17.09 5.89 12.36
C ILE A 251 18.13 4.85 12.00
N VAL A 252 19.38 5.27 11.91
CA VAL A 252 20.54 4.38 11.81
C VAL A 252 21.38 4.59 13.06
N PHE A 253 21.61 3.53 13.81
CA PHE A 253 22.50 3.50 14.95
C PHE A 253 23.93 3.17 14.48
N ASP A 254 24.92 3.84 15.06
CA ASP A 254 26.31 3.67 14.65
C ASP A 254 26.94 2.34 15.11
N GLN A 255 26.30 1.66 16.05
CA GLN A 255 26.67 0.39 16.68
C GLN A 255 25.48 -0.58 16.61
N PRO A 256 25.70 -1.89 16.80
CA PRO A 256 24.61 -2.83 16.85
C PRO A 256 23.94 -2.80 18.22
N TYR A 257 22.62 -2.59 18.20
CA TYR A 257 21.79 -2.64 19.41
C TYR A 257 20.65 -3.66 19.24
N ARG A 258 20.08 -4.10 20.35
CA ARG A 258 18.79 -4.79 20.34
C ARG A 258 17.67 -3.80 20.55
N SER A 259 16.57 -4.03 19.85
CA SER A 259 15.36 -3.22 20.00
C SER A 259 14.80 -3.17 21.42
N ASP A 260 15.03 -4.19 22.25
CA ASP A 260 14.49 -4.30 23.61
C ASP A 260 15.40 -3.70 24.69
N GLU A 261 16.54 -3.12 24.29
CA GLU A 261 17.42 -2.43 25.23
C GLU A 261 16.75 -1.15 25.78
N PRO A 262 16.82 -0.89 27.10
CA PRO A 262 16.14 0.26 27.70
C PRO A 262 16.53 1.62 27.07
N PRO A 263 17.81 1.92 26.78
CA PRO A 263 18.17 3.18 26.12
C PRO A 263 17.53 3.33 24.74
N VAL A 264 17.43 2.24 23.98
CA VAL A 264 16.79 2.24 22.65
C VAL A 264 15.30 2.49 22.79
N GLN A 265 14.61 1.78 23.69
CA GLN A 265 13.18 1.97 23.97
C GLN A 265 12.86 3.41 24.39
N SER A 266 13.65 3.97 25.31
CA SER A 266 13.49 5.35 25.75
C SER A 266 13.74 6.35 24.63
N PHE A 267 14.79 6.14 23.82
CA PHE A 267 15.07 7.00 22.68
C PHE A 267 13.93 6.99 21.66
N LEU A 268 13.45 5.80 21.25
CA LEU A 268 12.36 5.68 20.27
C LEU A 268 11.05 6.29 20.78
N THR A 269 10.75 6.14 22.08
CA THR A 269 9.59 6.79 22.71
C THR A 269 9.70 8.31 22.65
N LEU A 270 10.86 8.87 22.98
CA LEU A 270 11.09 10.32 22.90
C LEU A 270 10.98 10.86 21.48
N VAL A 271 11.48 10.13 20.47
CA VAL A 271 11.32 10.53 19.06
C VAL A 271 9.85 10.49 18.64
N HIS A 272 9.14 9.42 18.98
CA HIS A 272 7.70 9.29 18.71
C HIS A 272 6.90 10.43 19.34
N ASP A 273 7.16 10.74 20.60
CA ASP A 273 6.42 11.76 21.34
C ASP A 273 6.74 13.18 20.84
N ALA A 274 8.00 13.45 20.46
CA ALA A 274 8.38 14.73 19.87
C ALA A 274 7.66 14.98 18.53
N LEU A 275 7.48 13.94 17.71
CA LEU A 275 6.72 14.05 16.46
C LEU A 275 5.22 14.21 16.69
N ALA A 276 4.66 13.59 17.73
CA ALA A 276 3.24 13.71 18.08
C ALA A 276 2.88 15.14 18.54
N GLN A 277 3.86 15.94 18.96
CA GLN A 277 3.66 17.33 19.37
C GLN A 277 3.67 18.33 18.20
N ILE A 278 4.11 17.91 17.00
CA ILE A 278 4.10 18.81 15.85
C ILE A 278 2.66 18.98 15.36
N GLN A 279 2.16 20.21 15.40
CA GLN A 279 0.84 20.52 14.88
C GLN A 279 0.90 20.76 13.36
N PRO A 280 -0.13 20.39 12.61
CA PRO A 280 -0.23 20.76 11.20
C PRO A 280 -0.40 22.28 11.07
N VAL A 281 0.35 22.91 10.16
CA VAL A 281 0.24 24.35 9.90
C VAL A 281 -1.13 24.62 9.25
N GLY A 282 -2.02 25.32 9.96
CA GLY A 282 -3.30 25.80 9.41
C GLY A 282 -4.58 25.31 10.11
N GLU A 283 -4.51 24.54 11.19
CA GLU A 283 -5.68 24.28 12.05
C GLU A 283 -5.81 25.35 13.14
N PRO A 284 -6.97 26.03 13.30
CA PRO A 284 -7.16 26.94 14.43
C PRO A 284 -7.23 26.14 15.74
N SER A 285 -6.40 26.58 16.70
CA SER A 285 -6.38 26.12 18.09
C SER A 285 -7.69 26.36 18.84
#